data_AF-A0A134AV95-F1
#
_entry.id   AF-A0A134AV95-F1
#
_cell.length_a   1.000
_cell.length_b   1.000
_cell.length_c   1.000
_cell.angle_alpha   90.00
_cell.angle_beta   90.00
_cell.angle_gamma   90.00
#
_symmetry.space_group_name_H-M   'P 1'
#
loop_
_entity.id
_entity.type
_entity.pdbx_description
1 polymer ?
#
loop_
_entity_poly.entity_id
_entity_poly.type
_entity_poly.pdbx_seq_one_letter_code
_entity_poly.pdbx_strand_id
1 'polypeptide(L)'
;MKLIEHELVDRYIYYLQRYIPYDKQEAAKEDFLNILRDRLPEIYTEEDIKKELNRMGNPYEFAGAYSDSGNFLLSGKNYEIFKAFLKILSISALLGLVAFTFNYFRRFQGTNLFDILKSLVVSIFILSLLPSWICEKIKTTKILKALMDEWDIENLYESKKLKLEVYEIGLLMVKFSMYFMLQVYILTASINISKATYFFVMFLFFINVLSVNIKFSENTIFSKTMYVEYFVDIFSIISLIFLTSYHMPRVFGTNIIILCNIVNLVLNSYTISKSKNILLSRKKRKKNRKRNKKDRD
;
A
#
# COMPACT_ATOMS: atom_id res chain seq x y z
N MET A 1 -32.68 1.09 -8.45
CA MET A 1 -31.27 0.92 -8.06
C MET A 1 -30.87 2.16 -7.28
N LYS A 2 -30.27 2.06 -6.09
CA LYS A 2 -29.87 3.29 -5.38
C LYS A 2 -28.72 3.94 -6.14
N LEU A 3 -28.70 5.27 -6.25
CA LEU A 3 -27.65 6.01 -6.98
C LEU A 3 -26.22 5.65 -6.51
N ILE A 4 -26.05 5.36 -5.21
CA ILE A 4 -24.81 4.87 -4.58
C ILE A 4 -24.35 3.50 -5.12
N GLU A 5 -25.28 2.64 -5.54
CA GLU A 5 -24.98 1.30 -6.04
C GLU A 5 -24.53 1.33 -7.51
N HIS A 6 -24.65 2.48 -8.19
CA HIS A 6 -24.22 2.62 -9.56
C HIS A 6 -22.68 2.69 -9.66
N GLU A 7 -22.10 1.82 -10.47
CA GLU A 7 -20.65 1.59 -10.50
C GLU A 7 -19.83 2.86 -10.83
N LEU A 8 -20.30 3.71 -11.74
CA LEU A 8 -19.61 4.97 -12.08
C LEU A 8 -19.65 5.99 -10.94
N VAL A 9 -20.73 6.01 -10.17
CA VAL A 9 -20.92 6.93 -9.05
C VAL A 9 -20.06 6.48 -7.88
N ASP A 10 -20.04 5.19 -7.56
CA ASP A 10 -19.14 4.62 -6.54
C ASP A 10 -17.66 4.88 -6.87
N ARG A 11 -17.27 4.73 -8.15
CA ARG A 11 -15.92 5.09 -8.61
C ARG A 11 -15.64 6.58 -8.42
N TYR A 12 -16.54 7.46 -8.84
CA TYR A 12 -16.33 8.91 -8.69
C TYR A 12 -16.14 9.29 -7.23
N ILE A 13 -17.02 8.80 -6.34
CA ILE A 13 -16.91 8.99 -4.88
C ILE A 13 -15.59 8.44 -4.35
N TYR A 14 -15.17 7.26 -4.81
CA TYR A 14 -13.89 6.70 -4.41
C TYR A 14 -12.72 7.63 -4.76
N TYR A 15 -12.67 8.16 -5.99
CA TYR A 15 -11.60 9.07 -6.41
C TYR A 15 -11.67 10.41 -5.69
N LEU A 16 -12.88 10.91 -5.43
CA LEU A 16 -13.16 12.11 -4.64
C LEU A 16 -12.60 11.97 -3.22
N GLN A 17 -13.03 10.93 -2.50
CA GLN A 17 -12.66 10.71 -1.10
C GLN A 17 -11.18 10.33 -0.91
N ARG A 18 -10.57 9.67 -1.91
CA ARG A 18 -9.20 9.13 -1.80
C ARG A 18 -8.15 10.16 -1.39
N TYR A 19 -8.41 11.44 -1.64
CA TYR A 19 -7.43 12.51 -1.47
C TYR A 19 -7.87 13.65 -0.52
N ILE A 20 -9.05 13.53 0.08
CA ILE A 20 -9.60 14.47 1.07
C ILE A 20 -9.26 13.97 2.49
N PRO A 21 -9.05 14.87 3.48
CA PRO A 21 -8.98 14.53 4.90
C PRO A 21 -10.15 13.63 5.36
N TYR A 22 -9.87 12.67 6.24
CA TYR A 22 -10.83 11.61 6.61
C TYR A 22 -12.12 12.17 7.23
N ASP A 23 -11.99 13.18 8.08
CA ASP A 23 -13.08 13.91 8.74
C ASP A 23 -14.02 14.60 7.75
N LYS A 24 -13.54 14.93 6.55
CA LYS A 24 -14.32 15.60 5.50
C LYS A 24 -14.85 14.67 4.42
N GLN A 25 -14.47 13.38 4.43
CA GLN A 25 -14.85 12.43 3.37
C GLN A 25 -16.35 12.17 3.30
N GLU A 26 -17.03 12.08 4.44
CA GLU A 26 -18.47 11.77 4.45
C GLU A 26 -19.28 12.99 3.97
N ALA A 27 -18.94 14.19 4.44
CA ALA A 27 -19.53 15.44 3.96
C ALA A 27 -19.35 15.60 2.43
N ALA A 28 -18.13 15.42 1.93
CA ALA A 28 -17.85 15.54 0.49
C ALA A 28 -18.66 14.53 -0.35
N LYS A 29 -18.86 13.31 0.16
CA LYS A 29 -19.66 12.27 -0.49
C LYS A 29 -21.14 12.62 -0.47
N GLU A 30 -21.65 13.10 0.66
CA GLU A 30 -23.05 13.50 0.81
C GLU A 30 -23.39 14.68 -0.11
N ASP A 31 -22.54 15.72 -0.11
CA ASP A 31 -22.69 16.89 -0.97
C ASP A 31 -22.65 16.50 -2.46
N PHE A 32 -21.68 15.67 -2.86
CA PHE A 32 -21.62 15.13 -4.22
C PHE A 32 -22.90 14.38 -4.60
N LEU A 33 -23.40 13.51 -3.73
CA LEU A 33 -24.60 12.73 -3.99
C LEU A 33 -25.86 13.59 -4.07
N ASN A 34 -25.95 14.63 -3.24
CA ASN A 34 -27.07 15.58 -3.26
C ASN A 34 -27.06 16.38 -4.56
N ILE A 35 -25.92 16.96 -4.95
CA ILE A 35 -25.80 17.69 -6.22
C ILE A 35 -26.10 16.77 -7.41
N LEU A 36 -25.66 15.50 -7.37
CA LEU A 36 -25.93 14.56 -8.45
C LEU A 36 -27.42 14.20 -8.53
N ARG A 37 -28.09 14.01 -7.38
CA ARG A 37 -29.53 13.75 -7.32
C ARG A 37 -30.34 14.93 -7.87
N ASP A 38 -29.96 16.15 -7.53
CA ASP A 38 -30.67 17.36 -7.96
C ASP A 38 -30.53 17.62 -9.47
N ARG A 39 -29.44 17.16 -10.09
CA ARG A 39 -29.17 17.32 -11.53
C ARG A 39 -29.74 16.19 -12.39
N LEU A 40 -30.03 15.04 -11.79
CA LEU A 40 -30.59 13.91 -12.51
C LEU A 40 -32.13 14.00 -12.56
N PRO A 41 -32.76 13.58 -13.66
CA PRO A 41 -34.21 13.41 -13.70
C PRO A 41 -34.66 12.30 -12.75
N GLU A 42 -35.95 12.31 -12.36
CA GLU A 42 -36.54 11.27 -11.48
C GLU A 42 -36.32 9.85 -12.01
N ILE A 43 -36.34 9.70 -13.33
CA ILE A 43 -35.99 8.46 -14.04
C ILE A 43 -34.78 8.78 -14.92
N TYR A 44 -33.63 8.21 -14.57
CA TYR A 44 -32.35 8.47 -15.23
C TYR A 44 -31.80 7.21 -15.92
N THR A 45 -31.05 7.42 -17.00
CA THR A 45 -30.29 6.39 -17.71
C THR A 45 -28.80 6.44 -17.37
N GLU A 46 -28.02 5.44 -17.79
CA GLU A 46 -26.56 5.45 -17.62
C GLU A 46 -25.89 6.62 -18.38
N GLU A 47 -26.46 7.06 -19.51
CA GLU A 47 -25.96 8.18 -20.29
C GLU A 47 -26.14 9.51 -19.55
N ASP A 48 -27.27 9.67 -18.85
CA ASP A 48 -27.53 10.86 -18.02
C ASP A 48 -26.49 10.97 -16.90
N ILE A 49 -26.20 9.85 -16.23
CA ILE A 49 -25.14 9.78 -15.20
C ILE A 49 -23.79 10.18 -15.80
N LYS A 50 -23.42 9.64 -16.98
CA LYS A 50 -22.13 9.98 -17.62
C LYS A 50 -22.04 11.45 -17.98
N LYS A 51 -23.12 12.03 -18.49
CA LYS A 51 -23.20 13.43 -18.87
C LYS A 51 -23.03 14.34 -17.65
N GLU A 52 -23.72 14.04 -16.56
CA GLU A 52 -23.62 14.83 -15.32
C GLU A 52 -22.26 14.69 -14.64
N LEU A 53 -21.69 13.49 -14.58
CA LEU A 53 -20.36 13.28 -14.02
C LEU A 53 -19.26 13.97 -14.87
N ASN A 54 -19.41 14.06 -16.19
CA ASN A 54 -18.53 14.88 -17.03
C ASN A 54 -18.69 16.38 -16.73
N ARG A 55 -19.93 16.86 -16.55
CA ARG A 55 -20.22 18.26 -16.16
C ARG A 55 -19.68 18.63 -14.78
N MET A 56 -19.69 17.68 -13.85
CA MET A 56 -19.08 17.87 -12.53
C MET A 56 -17.56 17.99 -12.59
N GLY A 57 -16.93 17.60 -13.69
CA GLY A 57 -15.50 17.71 -13.88
C GLY A 57 -14.71 16.70 -13.05
N ASN A 58 -13.44 17.02 -12.84
CA ASN A 58 -12.50 16.10 -12.24
C ASN A 58 -12.81 15.91 -10.73
N PRO A 59 -12.94 14.67 -10.21
CA PRO A 59 -13.16 14.43 -8.77
C PRO A 59 -12.05 15.02 -7.89
N TYR A 60 -10.83 15.21 -8.43
CA TYR A 60 -9.74 15.90 -7.74
C TYR A 60 -9.99 17.40 -7.59
N GLU A 61 -10.63 18.04 -8.58
CA GLU A 61 -11.01 19.45 -8.51
C GLU A 61 -12.15 19.64 -7.51
N PHE A 62 -13.16 18.77 -7.56
CA PHE A 62 -14.25 18.76 -6.59
C PHE A 62 -13.72 18.53 -5.17
N ALA A 63 -12.74 17.63 -5.00
CA ALA A 63 -12.05 17.42 -3.73
C ALA A 63 -11.34 18.69 -3.22
N GLY A 64 -10.91 19.58 -4.11
CA GLY A 64 -10.23 20.83 -3.77
C GLY A 64 -11.01 21.68 -2.77
N ALA A 65 -12.35 21.71 -2.88
CA ALA A 65 -13.23 22.44 -1.96
C ALA A 65 -13.19 21.91 -0.50
N TYR A 66 -12.77 20.66 -0.31
CA TYR A 66 -12.65 20.01 1.00
C TYR A 66 -11.18 19.87 1.43
N SER A 67 -10.24 20.25 0.56
CA SER A 67 -8.81 20.05 0.74
C SER A 67 -8.15 21.16 1.55
N ASP A 68 -8.88 21.87 2.44
CA ASP A 68 -8.27 22.88 3.31
C ASP A 68 -6.97 22.34 3.88
N SER A 69 -5.96 23.20 3.84
CA SER A 69 -4.57 22.94 4.20
C SER A 69 -4.38 22.70 5.70
N GLY A 70 -5.17 21.81 6.30
CA GLY A 70 -4.80 21.22 7.56
C GLY A 70 -3.41 20.62 7.39
N ASN A 71 -2.46 21.03 8.23
CA ASN A 71 -1.07 20.56 8.24
C ASN A 71 -0.99 19.11 8.74
N PHE A 72 -1.76 18.20 8.15
CA PHE A 72 -1.79 16.80 8.52
C PHE A 72 -0.64 16.07 7.84
N LEU A 73 0.16 15.36 8.66
CA LEU A 73 1.24 14.50 8.16
C LEU A 73 0.71 13.36 7.27
N LEU A 74 -0.50 12.87 7.57
CA LEU A 74 -1.18 11.80 6.85
C LEU A 74 -2.66 12.16 6.71
N SER A 75 -3.25 11.93 5.53
CA SER A 75 -4.66 12.26 5.29
C SER A 75 -5.39 11.13 4.54
N GLY A 76 -6.71 11.10 4.71
CA GLY A 76 -7.61 10.18 4.04
C GLY A 76 -7.12 8.73 4.10
N LYS A 77 -6.94 8.11 2.93
CA LYS A 77 -6.58 6.70 2.80
C LYS A 77 -5.24 6.33 3.46
N ASN A 78 -4.23 7.19 3.41
CA ASN A 78 -2.91 6.84 3.96
C ASN A 78 -2.89 6.89 5.50
N TYR A 79 -3.80 7.64 6.12
CA TYR A 79 -4.02 7.57 7.56
C TYR A 79 -4.62 6.23 7.99
N GLU A 80 -5.59 5.71 7.22
CA GLU A 80 -6.13 4.36 7.46
C GLU A 80 -5.07 3.27 7.29
N ILE A 81 -4.20 3.41 6.27
CA ILE A 81 -3.06 2.51 6.07
C ILE A 81 -2.12 2.56 7.27
N PHE A 82 -1.76 3.76 7.75
CA PHE A 82 -0.94 3.91 8.94
C PHE A 82 -1.52 3.18 10.16
N LYS A 83 -2.82 3.37 10.46
CA LYS A 83 -3.50 2.67 11.56
C LYS A 83 -3.47 1.15 11.39
N ALA A 84 -3.69 0.66 10.16
CA ALA A 84 -3.61 -0.77 9.87
C ALA A 84 -2.20 -1.33 10.09
N PHE A 85 -1.17 -0.63 9.62
CA PHE A 85 0.22 -1.03 9.82
C PHE A 85 0.65 -0.97 11.28
N LEU A 86 0.17 0.00 12.06
CA LEU A 86 0.41 0.04 13.50
C LEU A 86 -0.06 -1.27 14.17
N LYS A 87 -1.25 -1.75 13.81
CA LYS A 87 -1.80 -3.03 14.33
C LYS A 87 -1.00 -4.24 13.83
N ILE A 88 -0.77 -4.32 12.52
CA ILE A 88 -0.05 -5.44 11.90
C ILE A 88 1.37 -5.56 12.48
N LEU A 89 2.11 -4.45 12.53
CA LEU A 89 3.48 -4.45 13.06
C LEU A 89 3.51 -4.77 14.55
N SER A 90 2.52 -4.32 15.34
CA SER A 90 2.42 -4.66 16.77
C SER A 90 2.22 -6.16 16.97
N ILE A 91 1.31 -6.78 16.21
CA ILE A 91 1.07 -8.23 16.25
C ILE A 91 2.32 -8.99 15.77
N SER A 92 2.94 -8.56 14.67
CA SER A 92 4.19 -9.15 14.18
C SER A 92 5.34 -9.03 15.17
N ALA A 93 5.47 -7.91 15.88
CA ALA A 93 6.50 -7.74 16.92
C ALA A 93 6.29 -8.73 18.07
N LEU A 94 5.05 -8.91 18.52
CA LEU A 94 4.70 -9.91 19.53
C LEU A 94 5.06 -11.33 19.07
N LEU A 95 4.64 -11.71 17.86
CA LEU A 95 4.97 -13.01 17.28
C LEU A 95 6.50 -13.19 17.11
N GLY A 96 7.20 -12.14 16.73
CA GLY A 96 8.65 -12.13 16.57
C GLY A 96 9.37 -12.32 17.90
N LEU A 97 8.88 -11.70 18.97
CA LEU A 97 9.40 -11.86 20.33
C LEU A 97 9.15 -13.28 20.87
N VAL A 98 7.97 -13.84 20.62
CA VAL A 98 7.65 -15.24 20.96
C VAL A 98 8.58 -16.19 20.21
N ALA A 99 8.71 -16.03 18.89
CA ALA A 99 9.62 -16.84 18.07
C ALA A 99 11.07 -16.71 18.53
N PHE A 100 11.51 -15.50 18.89
CA PHE A 100 12.84 -15.26 19.46
C PHE A 100 13.04 -16.04 20.75
N THR A 101 12.06 -15.98 21.65
CA THR A 101 12.11 -16.65 22.96
C THR A 101 12.26 -18.15 22.80
N PHE A 102 11.47 -18.78 21.93
CA PHE A 102 11.56 -20.22 21.68
C PHE A 102 12.91 -20.66 21.07
N ASN A 103 13.50 -19.87 20.18
CA ASN A 103 14.71 -20.26 19.47
C ASN A 103 16.01 -19.84 20.18
N TYR A 104 15.98 -18.76 20.96
CA TYR A 104 17.17 -18.08 21.47
C TYR A 104 17.06 -17.65 22.94
N PHE A 105 16.22 -18.30 23.74
CA PHE A 105 15.97 -17.94 25.15
C PHE A 105 17.23 -17.60 25.96
N ARG A 106 18.29 -18.39 25.80
CA ARG A 106 19.58 -18.21 26.51
C ARG A 106 20.22 -16.84 26.30
N ARG A 107 19.91 -16.16 25.20
CA ARG A 107 20.47 -14.83 24.87
C ARG A 107 19.86 -13.67 25.64
N PHE A 108 18.74 -13.88 26.34
CA PHE A 108 18.22 -12.84 27.23
C PHE A 108 19.13 -12.59 28.44
N GLN A 109 20.00 -13.55 28.79
CA GLN A 109 20.91 -13.42 29.91
C GLN A 109 21.90 -12.26 29.70
N GLY A 110 21.82 -11.24 30.56
CA GLY A 110 22.70 -10.06 30.52
C GLY A 110 22.17 -8.89 29.69
N THR A 111 20.94 -8.95 29.16
CA THR A 111 20.33 -7.88 28.36
C THR A 111 19.22 -7.17 29.12
N ASN A 112 19.13 -5.85 28.96
CA ASN A 112 18.06 -5.07 29.57
C ASN A 112 16.77 -5.18 28.74
N LEU A 113 15.75 -5.83 29.32
CA LEU A 113 14.45 -6.03 28.66
C LEU A 113 13.78 -4.70 28.28
N PHE A 114 13.98 -3.65 29.08
CA PHE A 114 13.42 -2.33 28.81
C PHE A 114 13.98 -1.74 27.51
N ASP A 115 15.27 -1.92 27.24
CA ASP A 115 15.91 -1.41 26.02
C ASP A 115 15.40 -2.15 24.77
N ILE A 116 15.16 -3.46 24.89
CA ILE A 116 14.54 -4.24 23.82
C ILE A 116 13.13 -3.73 23.54
N LEU A 117 12.28 -3.62 24.56
CA LEU A 117 10.90 -3.14 24.40
C LEU A 117 10.85 -1.72 23.82
N LYS A 118 11.69 -0.81 24.33
CA LYS A 118 11.83 0.55 23.79
C LYS A 118 12.18 0.53 22.31
N SER A 119 13.16 -0.29 21.92
CA SER A 119 13.58 -0.40 20.51
C SER A 119 12.46 -0.93 19.61
N LEU A 120 11.65 -1.88 20.10
CA LEU A 120 10.52 -2.43 19.35
C LEU A 120 9.41 -1.40 19.15
N VAL A 121 9.03 -0.66 20.22
CA VAL A 121 8.02 0.41 20.13
C VAL A 121 8.45 1.49 19.15
N VAL A 122 9.72 1.91 19.21
CA VAL A 122 10.28 2.90 18.28
C VAL A 122 10.26 2.36 16.84
N SER A 123 10.68 1.11 16.62
CA SER A 123 10.63 0.48 15.29
C SER A 123 9.20 0.41 14.75
N ILE A 124 8.22 -0.03 15.54
CA ILE A 124 6.81 -0.11 15.13
C ILE A 124 6.30 1.26 14.69
N PHE A 125 6.58 2.31 15.49
CA PHE A 125 6.14 3.66 15.17
C PHE A 125 6.81 4.21 13.90
N ILE A 126 8.13 4.06 13.77
CA ILE A 126 8.87 4.54 12.60
C ILE A 126 8.45 3.80 11.32
N LEU A 127 8.32 2.47 11.39
CA LEU A 127 7.96 1.62 10.25
C LEU A 127 6.49 1.78 9.84
N SER A 128 5.61 2.24 10.74
CA SER A 128 4.25 2.61 10.35
C SER A 128 4.19 4.02 9.76
N LEU A 129 4.82 5.00 10.42
CA LEU A 129 4.69 6.42 10.06
C LEU A 129 5.45 6.78 8.77
N LEU A 130 6.74 6.49 8.68
CA LEU A 130 7.58 6.97 7.57
C LEU A 130 7.13 6.40 6.21
N PRO A 131 6.84 5.10 6.07
CA PRO A 131 6.34 4.56 4.81
C PRO A 131 4.99 5.15 4.38
N SER A 132 4.07 5.34 5.32
CA SER A 132 2.78 5.99 5.05
C SER A 132 2.96 7.45 4.62
N TRP A 133 3.91 8.17 5.23
CA TRP A 133 4.21 9.56 4.87
C TRP A 133 4.83 9.68 3.48
N ILE A 134 5.75 8.78 3.12
CA ILE A 134 6.31 8.70 1.76
C ILE A 134 5.18 8.45 0.74
N CYS A 135 4.25 7.54 1.06
CA CYS A 135 3.09 7.29 0.20
C CYS A 135 2.21 8.54 0.04
N GLU A 136 2.07 9.38 1.08
CA GLU A 136 1.35 10.66 0.99
C GLU A 136 2.02 11.61 0.01
N LYS A 137 3.35 11.75 0.04
CA LYS A 137 4.10 12.59 -0.91
C LYS A 137 4.03 12.09 -2.35
N ILE A 138 4.12 10.77 -2.55
CA ILE A 138 3.91 10.16 -3.87
C ILE A 138 2.48 10.42 -4.38
N LYS A 139 1.50 10.44 -3.46
CA LYS A 139 0.11 10.78 -3.77
C LYS A 139 -0.03 12.23 -4.25
N THR A 140 0.55 13.20 -3.55
CA THR A 140 0.48 14.63 -3.93
C THR A 140 1.01 14.88 -5.34
N THR A 141 2.14 14.26 -5.72
CA THR A 141 2.70 14.43 -7.08
C THR A 141 1.81 13.83 -8.18
N LYS A 142 1.11 12.74 -7.88
CA LYS A 142 0.13 12.14 -8.81
C LYS A 142 -1.13 12.97 -8.97
N ILE A 143 -1.63 13.57 -7.89
CA ILE A 143 -2.78 14.49 -7.96
C ILE A 143 -2.43 15.67 -8.88
N LEU A 144 -1.27 16.29 -8.67
CA LEU A 144 -0.81 17.42 -9.49
C LEU A 144 -0.78 17.03 -10.98
N LYS A 145 -0.23 15.85 -11.29
CA LYS A 145 -0.23 15.34 -12.66
C LYS A 145 -1.65 15.10 -13.20
N ALA A 146 -2.54 14.53 -12.39
CA ALA A 146 -3.92 14.25 -12.79
C ALA A 146 -4.77 15.51 -12.99
N LEU A 147 -4.44 16.61 -12.31
CA LEU A 147 -5.04 17.93 -12.52
C LEU A 147 -4.53 18.61 -13.81
N MET A 148 -3.33 18.24 -14.29
CA MET A 148 -2.77 18.75 -15.55
C MET A 148 -3.26 17.98 -16.78
N ASP A 149 -3.76 16.75 -16.62
CA ASP A 149 -4.26 15.92 -17.72
C ASP A 149 -5.74 16.27 -18.03
N GLU A 150 -6.15 16.23 -19.30
CA GLU A 150 -7.55 16.47 -19.70
C GLU A 150 -8.52 15.46 -19.04
N TRP A 151 -9.61 15.99 -18.45
CA TRP A 151 -10.63 15.20 -17.79
C TRP A 151 -11.51 14.43 -18.80
N ASP A 152 -11.73 13.14 -18.52
CA ASP A 152 -12.70 12.30 -19.23
C ASP A 152 -13.23 11.25 -18.24
N ILE A 153 -14.55 11.13 -18.10
CA ILE A 153 -15.19 10.12 -17.25
C ILE A 153 -14.76 8.69 -17.62
N GLU A 154 -14.41 8.43 -18.88
CA GLU A 154 -13.91 7.11 -19.28
C GLU A 154 -12.52 6.82 -18.69
N ASN A 155 -11.80 7.81 -18.16
CA ASN A 155 -10.58 7.58 -17.39
C ASN A 155 -10.86 7.04 -15.97
N LEU A 156 -12.10 7.12 -15.46
CA LEU A 156 -12.56 6.43 -14.24
C LEU A 156 -12.72 4.92 -14.51
N TYR A 157 -11.62 4.19 -14.69
CA TYR A 157 -11.67 2.72 -14.90
C TYR A 157 -11.58 1.90 -13.61
N GLU A 158 -12.50 0.93 -13.50
CA GLU A 158 -12.62 -0.21 -12.57
C GLU A 158 -11.82 -0.11 -11.27
N SER A 159 -12.42 0.49 -10.23
CA SER A 159 -12.04 0.20 -8.85
C SER A 159 -12.48 -1.22 -8.49
N LYS A 160 -11.81 -2.23 -9.06
CA LYS A 160 -11.86 -3.55 -8.43
C LYS A 160 -11.14 -3.36 -7.09
N LYS A 161 -11.91 -3.13 -6.02
CA LYS A 161 -11.41 -3.08 -4.64
C LYS A 161 -10.40 -4.21 -4.52
N LEU A 162 -9.13 -3.88 -4.27
CA LEU A 162 -8.13 -4.88 -3.94
C LEU A 162 -8.61 -5.55 -2.66
N LYS A 163 -9.29 -6.69 -2.78
CA LYS A 163 -9.44 -7.61 -1.67
C LYS A 163 -8.10 -8.31 -1.59
N LEU A 164 -7.21 -7.83 -0.72
CA LEU A 164 -6.04 -8.63 -0.36
C LEU A 164 -6.55 -10.02 0.02
N GLU A 165 -5.93 -11.03 -0.55
CA GLU A 165 -6.27 -12.39 -0.19
C GLU A 165 -5.75 -12.63 1.22
N VAL A 166 -6.50 -13.37 2.04
CA VAL A 166 -6.19 -13.56 3.47
C VAL A 166 -4.77 -14.14 3.66
N TYR A 167 -4.30 -14.94 2.68
CA TYR A 167 -2.94 -15.48 2.70
C TYR A 167 -1.85 -14.39 2.56
N GLU A 168 -2.08 -13.30 1.81
CA GLU A 168 -1.08 -12.24 1.63
C GLU A 168 -0.81 -11.53 2.96
N ILE A 169 -1.88 -11.29 3.72
CA ILE A 169 -1.80 -10.70 5.07
C ILE A 169 -1.04 -11.65 6.02
N GLY A 170 -1.35 -12.95 5.97
CA GLY A 170 -0.66 -13.96 6.77
C GLY A 170 0.84 -14.06 6.45
N LEU A 171 1.20 -14.15 5.17
CA LEU A 171 2.59 -14.19 4.71
C LEU A 171 3.37 -12.93 5.16
N LEU A 172 2.73 -11.77 5.08
CA LEU A 172 3.30 -10.51 5.53
C LEU A 172 3.52 -10.48 7.04
N MET A 173 2.56 -10.95 7.84
CA MET A 173 2.70 -11.01 9.29
C MET A 173 3.87 -11.91 9.71
N VAL A 174 4.03 -13.06 9.03
CA VAL A 174 5.16 -13.97 9.24
C VAL A 174 6.48 -13.32 8.82
N LYS A 175 6.52 -12.66 7.65
CA LYS A 175 7.72 -11.96 7.19
C LYS A 175 8.17 -10.88 8.18
N PHE A 176 7.25 -10.03 8.64
CA PHE A 176 7.54 -8.95 9.57
C PHE A 176 7.91 -9.46 10.97
N SER A 177 7.31 -10.55 11.44
CA SER A 177 7.67 -11.13 12.74
C SER A 177 9.11 -11.64 12.74
N MET A 178 9.58 -12.21 11.63
CA MET A 178 10.97 -12.62 11.49
C MET A 178 11.95 -11.44 11.44
N TYR A 179 11.57 -10.31 10.85
CA TYR A 179 12.39 -9.09 10.93
C TYR A 179 12.49 -8.56 12.36
N PHE A 180 11.40 -8.56 13.13
CA PHE A 180 11.44 -8.21 14.55
C PHE A 180 12.27 -9.20 15.37
N MET A 181 12.15 -10.50 15.09
CA MET A 181 13.01 -11.51 15.71
C MET A 181 14.50 -11.25 15.41
N LEU A 182 14.83 -10.86 14.17
CA LEU A 182 16.20 -10.52 13.78
C LEU A 182 16.68 -9.24 14.48
N GLN A 183 15.81 -8.23 14.64
CA GLN A 183 16.10 -7.03 15.42
C GLN A 183 16.47 -7.41 16.87
N VAL A 184 15.65 -8.22 17.55
CA VAL A 184 15.92 -8.68 18.92
C VAL A 184 17.19 -9.53 18.99
N TYR A 185 17.41 -10.40 18.01
CA TYR A 185 18.62 -11.22 17.92
C TYR A 185 19.90 -10.39 17.86
N ILE A 186 19.86 -9.26 17.14
CA ILE A 186 21.00 -8.35 17.04
C ILE A 186 21.22 -7.59 18.34
N LEU A 187 20.15 -7.09 18.94
CA LEU A 187 20.21 -6.32 20.20
C LEU A 187 20.68 -7.15 21.39
N THR A 188 20.43 -8.46 21.35
CA THR A 188 20.83 -9.42 22.40
C THR A 188 22.17 -10.09 22.12
N ALA A 189 22.88 -9.70 21.06
CA ALA A 189 24.16 -10.29 20.72
C ALA A 189 25.26 -9.81 21.69
N SER A 190 25.94 -10.77 22.33
CA SER A 190 27.10 -10.53 23.19
C SER A 190 28.38 -10.18 22.41
N ILE A 191 28.44 -10.57 21.14
CA ILE A 191 29.50 -10.20 20.20
C ILE A 191 29.08 -8.88 19.55
N ASN A 192 30.04 -7.94 19.37
CA ASN A 192 29.84 -6.70 18.62
C ASN A 192 29.42 -6.99 17.16
N ILE A 193 28.15 -7.32 16.94
CA ILE A 193 27.53 -7.17 15.63
C ILE A 193 27.65 -5.68 15.31
N SER A 194 28.30 -5.37 14.19
CA SER A 194 28.56 -3.98 13.82
C SER A 194 27.24 -3.20 13.78
N LYS A 195 27.23 -1.97 14.29
CA LYS A 195 26.07 -1.06 14.18
C LYS A 195 25.57 -0.97 12.72
N ALA A 196 26.49 -1.07 11.76
CA ALA A 196 26.18 -1.13 10.33
C ALA A 196 25.22 -2.28 9.98
N THR A 197 25.39 -3.46 10.58
CA THR A 197 24.53 -4.61 10.30
C THR A 197 23.12 -4.43 10.84
N TYR A 198 22.99 -3.82 12.03
CA TYR A 198 21.68 -3.44 12.57
C TYR A 198 20.96 -2.46 11.65
N PHE A 199 21.63 -1.38 11.24
CA PHE A 199 21.06 -0.40 10.31
C PHE A 199 20.69 -1.03 8.97
N PHE A 200 21.51 -1.94 8.45
CA PHE A 200 21.22 -2.64 7.21
C PHE A 200 19.96 -3.52 7.31
N VAL A 201 19.81 -4.29 8.39
CA VAL A 201 18.60 -5.10 8.63
C VAL A 201 17.36 -4.22 8.80
N MET A 202 17.46 -3.12 9.55
CA MET A 202 16.35 -2.18 9.72
C MET A 202 15.99 -1.49 8.41
N PHE A 203 16.98 -1.20 7.56
CA PHE A 203 16.76 -0.68 6.21
C PHE A 203 16.04 -1.70 5.33
N LEU A 204 16.45 -2.97 5.33
CA LEU A 204 15.76 -4.05 4.62
C LEU A 204 14.31 -4.21 5.11
N PHE A 205 14.09 -4.12 6.42
CA PHE A 205 12.75 -4.17 6.98
C PHE A 205 11.91 -2.97 6.49
N PHE A 206 12.47 -1.77 6.53
CA PHE A 206 11.83 -0.55 6.06
C PHE A 206 11.40 -0.62 4.60
N ILE A 207 12.28 -1.03 3.67
CA ILE A 207 11.92 -1.11 2.24
C ILE A 207 10.84 -2.17 1.98
N ASN A 208 10.81 -3.26 2.76
CA ASN A 208 9.75 -4.27 2.68
C ASN A 208 8.41 -3.70 3.13
N VAL A 209 8.39 -2.97 4.26
CA VAL A 209 7.18 -2.31 4.75
C VAL A 209 6.71 -1.21 3.78
N LEU A 210 7.64 -0.46 3.19
CA LEU A 210 7.36 0.56 2.19
C LEU A 210 6.75 -0.01 0.92
N SER A 211 7.30 -1.10 0.40
CA SER A 211 6.76 -1.80 -0.77
C SER A 211 5.28 -2.16 -0.59
N VAL A 212 4.94 -2.72 0.56
CA VAL A 212 3.56 -3.10 0.88
C VAL A 212 2.70 -1.85 1.07
N ASN A 213 3.19 -0.82 1.78
CA ASN A 213 2.45 0.45 1.94
C ASN A 213 2.10 1.06 0.57
N ILE A 214 3.02 1.05 -0.38
CA ILE A 214 2.81 1.52 -1.75
C ILE A 214 1.72 0.71 -2.45
N LYS A 215 1.74 -0.64 -2.33
CA LYS A 215 0.68 -1.52 -2.86
C LYS A 215 -0.69 -1.21 -2.26
N PHE A 216 -0.77 -1.03 -0.94
CA PHE A 216 -2.00 -0.65 -0.24
C PHE A 216 -2.49 0.74 -0.65
N SER A 217 -1.59 1.71 -0.84
CA SER A 217 -1.94 3.07 -1.25
C SER A 217 -2.48 3.15 -2.69
N GLU A 218 -2.01 2.28 -3.59
CA GLU A 218 -2.41 2.35 -4.99
C GLU A 218 -3.78 1.72 -5.31
N ASN A 219 -4.27 0.71 -4.56
CA ASN A 219 -5.57 0.04 -4.78
C ASN A 219 -5.85 -0.42 -6.23
N THR A 220 -4.81 -0.55 -7.05
CA THR A 220 -4.94 -1.00 -8.44
C THR A 220 -4.08 -2.24 -8.61
N ILE A 221 -4.69 -3.30 -9.17
CA ILE A 221 -4.06 -4.62 -9.36
C ILE A 221 -2.90 -4.56 -10.38
N PHE A 222 -2.81 -3.47 -11.16
CA PHE A 222 -2.05 -3.42 -12.41
C PHE A 222 -1.18 -2.18 -12.54
N SER A 223 -0.52 -1.78 -11.47
CA SER A 223 0.36 -0.63 -11.53
C SER A 223 1.82 -1.03 -11.42
N LYS A 224 2.67 -0.02 -11.67
CA LYS A 224 4.12 -0.12 -11.53
C LYS A 224 4.56 -0.62 -10.13
N THR A 225 3.67 -0.65 -9.13
CA THR A 225 3.97 -1.07 -7.77
C THR A 225 4.26 -2.56 -7.62
N MET A 226 3.66 -3.42 -8.44
CA MET A 226 4.03 -4.85 -8.42
C MET A 226 5.49 -5.05 -8.84
N TYR A 227 6.02 -4.22 -9.73
CA TYR A 227 7.45 -4.27 -10.08
C TYR A 227 8.35 -3.76 -8.94
N VAL A 228 7.87 -2.79 -8.16
CA VAL A 228 8.58 -2.33 -6.95
C VAL A 228 8.64 -3.45 -5.92
N GLU A 229 7.53 -4.16 -5.70
CA GLU A 229 7.50 -5.31 -4.80
C GLU A 229 8.43 -6.42 -5.24
N TYR A 230 8.40 -6.77 -6.53
CA TYR A 230 9.30 -7.76 -7.11
C TYR A 230 10.78 -7.39 -6.93
N PHE A 231 11.12 -6.13 -7.17
CA PHE A 231 12.47 -5.62 -6.98
C PHE A 231 12.91 -5.70 -5.50
N VAL A 232 12.04 -5.27 -4.58
CA VAL A 232 12.31 -5.31 -3.14
C VAL A 232 12.49 -6.74 -2.63
N ASP A 233 11.67 -7.68 -3.10
CA ASP A 233 11.78 -9.10 -2.72
C ASP A 233 13.11 -9.70 -3.20
N ILE A 234 13.50 -9.48 -4.47
CA ILE A 234 14.80 -9.93 -5.01
C ILE A 234 15.97 -9.31 -4.24
N PHE A 235 15.94 -7.99 -4.05
CA PHE A 235 16.98 -7.28 -3.35
C PHE A 235 17.13 -7.78 -1.90
N SER A 236 16.01 -8.06 -1.23
CA SER A 236 16.00 -8.62 0.12
C SER A 236 16.57 -10.03 0.17
N ILE A 237 16.25 -10.89 -0.81
CA ILE A 237 16.80 -12.25 -0.89
C ILE A 237 18.33 -12.19 -1.04
N ILE A 238 18.83 -11.44 -2.02
CA ILE A 238 20.28 -11.31 -2.27
C ILE A 238 20.99 -10.77 -1.03
N SER A 239 20.43 -9.72 -0.42
CA SER A 239 20.98 -9.08 0.78
C SER A 239 21.03 -10.03 1.97
N LEU A 240 19.99 -10.85 2.18
CA LEU A 240 19.94 -11.80 3.30
C LEU A 240 20.85 -13.00 3.07
N ILE A 241 21.00 -13.48 1.83
CA ILE A 241 21.99 -14.52 1.50
C ILE A 241 23.39 -14.03 1.85
N PHE A 242 23.74 -12.81 1.43
CA PHE A 242 25.02 -12.21 1.77
C PHE A 242 25.20 -12.07 3.30
N LEU A 243 24.17 -11.62 4.01
CA LEU A 243 24.17 -11.49 5.46
C LEU A 243 24.41 -12.83 6.16
N THR A 244 23.74 -13.90 5.72
CA THR A 244 23.90 -15.25 6.29
C THR A 244 25.28 -15.84 6.05
N SER A 245 25.94 -15.49 4.94
CA SER A 245 27.27 -16.01 4.61
C SER A 245 28.38 -15.33 5.42
N TYR A 246 28.24 -14.04 5.74
CA TYR A 246 29.35 -13.26 6.30
C TYR A 246 29.13 -12.74 7.73
N HIS A 247 27.92 -12.33 8.11
CA HIS A 247 27.70 -11.55 9.34
C HIS A 247 26.83 -12.27 10.37
N MET A 248 25.83 -13.06 9.93
CA MET A 248 24.88 -13.74 10.82
C MET A 248 24.58 -15.17 10.33
N PRO A 249 25.56 -16.08 10.42
CA PRO A 249 25.34 -17.46 10.00
C PRO A 249 24.28 -18.14 10.88
N ARG A 250 23.37 -18.88 10.23
CA ARG A 250 22.40 -19.81 10.84
C ARG A 250 21.31 -19.17 11.73
N VAL A 251 20.95 -17.90 11.50
CA VAL A 251 19.78 -17.32 12.17
C VAL A 251 18.50 -17.83 11.53
N PHE A 252 17.67 -18.54 12.28
CA PHE A 252 16.38 -19.08 11.84
C PHE A 252 15.52 -18.08 11.04
N GLY A 253 15.50 -16.82 11.47
CA GLY A 253 14.66 -15.77 10.87
C GLY A 253 15.04 -15.41 9.44
N THR A 254 16.32 -15.39 9.11
CA THR A 254 16.77 -14.99 7.76
C THR A 254 16.27 -15.97 6.71
N ASN A 255 16.28 -17.26 7.02
CA ASN A 255 15.82 -18.32 6.12
C ASN A 255 14.31 -18.21 5.87
N ILE A 256 13.52 -17.92 6.91
CA ILE A 256 12.07 -17.73 6.75
C ILE A 256 11.75 -16.47 5.95
N ILE A 257 12.49 -15.38 6.13
CA ILE A 257 12.28 -14.16 5.33
C ILE A 257 12.58 -14.44 3.85
N ILE A 258 13.68 -15.15 3.55
CA ILE A 258 14.02 -15.58 2.18
C ILE A 258 12.89 -16.44 1.60
N LEU A 259 12.41 -17.43 2.35
CA LEU A 259 11.30 -18.29 1.92
C LEU A 259 10.03 -17.48 1.64
N CYS A 260 9.65 -16.55 2.53
CA CYS A 260 8.48 -15.69 2.33
C CYS A 260 8.62 -14.84 1.07
N ASN A 261 9.80 -14.28 0.80
CA ASN A 261 10.03 -13.49 -0.41
C ASN A 261 9.99 -14.37 -1.68
N ILE A 262 10.51 -15.60 -1.64
CA ILE A 262 10.40 -16.55 -2.77
C ILE A 262 8.94 -16.89 -3.04
N VAL A 263 8.18 -17.24 -1.99
CA VAL A 263 6.74 -17.53 -2.11
C VAL A 263 5.99 -16.31 -2.67
N ASN A 264 6.30 -15.11 -2.18
CA ASN A 264 5.68 -13.87 -2.68
C ASN A 264 6.01 -13.62 -4.17
N LEU A 265 7.26 -13.85 -4.59
CA LEU A 265 7.66 -13.74 -6.00
C LEU A 265 6.89 -14.71 -6.90
N VAL A 266 6.69 -15.96 -6.46
CA VAL A 266 5.92 -16.96 -7.22
C VAL A 266 4.45 -16.54 -7.33
N LEU A 267 3.82 -16.13 -6.21
CA LEU A 267 2.43 -15.70 -6.17
C LEU A 267 2.18 -14.43 -7.00
N ASN A 268 3.09 -13.46 -6.92
CA ASN A 268 3.04 -12.25 -7.73
C ASN A 268 3.24 -12.58 -9.22
N SER A 269 4.16 -13.49 -9.56
CA SER A 269 4.36 -13.93 -10.95
C SER A 269 3.12 -14.61 -11.53
N TYR A 270 2.47 -15.47 -10.75
CA TYR A 270 1.20 -16.10 -11.12
C TYR A 270 0.11 -15.05 -11.35
N THR A 271 -0.04 -14.11 -10.43
CA THR A 271 -1.01 -13.02 -10.51
C THR A 271 -0.76 -12.15 -11.75
N ILE A 272 0.49 -11.79 -12.05
CA ILE A 272 0.85 -11.04 -13.26
C ILE A 272 0.53 -11.84 -14.52
N SER A 273 0.87 -13.13 -14.56
CA SER A 273 0.63 -13.99 -15.73
C SER A 273 -0.86 -14.13 -16.05
N LYS A 274 -1.68 -14.46 -15.04
CA LYS A 274 -3.15 -14.55 -15.15
C LYS A 274 -3.77 -13.25 -15.66
N SER A 275 -3.17 -12.13 -15.27
CA SER A 275 -3.72 -10.80 -15.46
C SER A 275 -3.20 -10.10 -16.73
N LYS A 276 -2.11 -10.61 -17.33
CA LYS A 276 -1.52 -10.16 -18.62
C LYS A 276 -2.54 -10.16 -19.76
N ASN A 277 -3.42 -11.16 -19.82
CA ASN A 277 -4.48 -11.25 -20.84
C ASN A 277 -5.51 -10.12 -20.72
N ILE A 278 -5.84 -9.72 -19.49
CA ILE A 278 -6.73 -8.59 -19.22
C ILE A 278 -6.08 -7.28 -19.69
N LEU A 279 -4.79 -7.09 -19.39
CA LEU A 279 -4.02 -5.91 -19.78
C LEU A 279 -3.85 -5.77 -21.30
N LEU A 280 -3.61 -6.88 -22.00
CA LEU A 280 -3.53 -6.91 -23.47
C LEU A 280 -4.88 -6.58 -24.11
N SER A 281 -5.98 -7.11 -23.57
CA SER A 281 -7.33 -6.75 -24.02
C SER A 281 -7.63 -5.26 -23.83
N ARG A 282 -7.19 -4.66 -22.69
CA ARG A 282 -7.32 -3.23 -22.39
C ARG A 282 -6.52 -2.36 -23.36
N LYS A 283 -5.25 -2.70 -23.63
CA LYS A 283 -4.42 -1.99 -24.63
C LYS A 283 -5.04 -2.06 -26.03
N LYS A 284 -5.61 -3.21 -26.41
CA LYS A 284 -6.29 -3.40 -27.71
C LYS A 284 -7.54 -2.51 -27.82
N ARG A 285 -8.38 -2.44 -26.78
CA ARG A 285 -9.56 -1.54 -26.72
C ARG A 285 -9.15 -0.06 -26.83
N LYS A 286 -8.13 0.37 -26.09
CA LYS A 286 -7.64 1.77 -26.13
C LYS A 286 -7.03 2.14 -27.49
N LYS A 287 -6.32 1.21 -28.16
CA LYS A 287 -5.75 1.41 -29.50
C LYS A 287 -6.84 1.50 -30.58
N ASN A 288 -7.87 0.64 -30.52
CA ASN A 288 -8.99 0.69 -31.46
C ASN A 288 -9.81 1.98 -31.29
N ARG A 289 -9.98 2.48 -30.07
CA ARG A 289 -10.66 3.78 -29.83
C ARG A 289 -9.90 4.97 -30.39
N LYS A 290 -8.56 5.03 -30.21
CA LYS A 290 -7.75 6.09 -30.82
C LYS A 290 -7.82 6.10 -32.34
N ARG A 291 -7.99 4.94 -32.98
CA ARG A 291 -8.27 4.86 -34.43
C ARG A 291 -9.65 5.43 -34.75
N ASN A 292 -10.70 4.93 -34.10
CA ASN A 292 -12.07 5.39 -34.36
C ASN A 292 -12.32 6.88 -34.08
N LYS A 293 -11.56 7.51 -33.17
CA LYS A 293 -11.63 8.96 -32.94
C LYS A 293 -10.95 9.75 -34.06
N LYS A 294 -9.83 9.24 -34.57
CA LYS A 294 -9.09 9.80 -35.71
C LYS A 294 -9.81 9.66 -37.05
N ASP A 295 -10.72 8.69 -37.16
CA ASP A 295 -11.53 8.45 -38.35
C ASP A 295 -12.85 9.27 -38.35
N ARG A 296 -13.12 10.04 -37.29
CA ARG A 296 -14.31 10.89 -37.12
C ARG A 296 -14.00 12.39 -37.11
N ASP A 297 -12.72 12.75 -37.06
CA ASP A 297 -12.18 14.10 -37.22
C ASP A 297 -11.65 14.26 -38.65
#